data_AF-A0A2N0L842-F1
#
_entry.id   AF-A0A2N0L842-F1
#
_cell.length_a   1.000
_cell.length_b   1.000
_cell.length_c   1.000
_cell.angle_alpha   90.00
_cell.angle_beta   90.00
_cell.angle_gamma   90.00
#
_symmetry.space_group_name_H-M   'P 1'
#
loop_
_entity.id
_entity.type
_entity.pdbx_description
1 polymer ?
#
loop_
_entity_poly.entity_id
_entity_poly.type
_entity_poly.pdbx_seq_one_letter_code
_entity_poly.pdbx_strand_id
1 'polypeptide(L)' 'MAKNDPQSGIEIVRKCSICGIEIERYLAKQENLFLSSYGTIDCPNCKMETPELRDAAGRVAALENELRTLPTSNT' A
#
# COMPACT_ATOMS: atom_id res chain seq x y z
N MET A 1 -16.08 -4.48 -32.11
CA MET A 1 -15.93 -5.21 -30.85
C MET A 1 -14.76 -4.57 -30.10
N ALA A 2 -15.04 -3.83 -29.03
CA ALA A 2 -14.02 -3.10 -28.27
C ALA A 2 -13.09 -4.08 -27.56
N LYS A 3 -11.78 -3.82 -27.64
CA LYS A 3 -10.74 -4.57 -26.93
C LYS A 3 -10.88 -4.27 -25.44
N ASN A 4 -11.29 -5.24 -24.63
CA ASN A 4 -11.21 -5.17 -23.18
C ASN A 4 -9.76 -5.49 -22.79
N ASP A 5 -8.97 -4.47 -22.50
CA ASP A 5 -7.68 -4.63 -21.82
C ASP A 5 -7.92 -5.20 -20.40
N PRO A 6 -7.17 -6.22 -19.94
CA PRO A 6 -7.31 -6.74 -18.60
C PRO A 6 -6.84 -5.69 -17.59
N GLN A 7 -7.69 -5.41 -16.61
CA GLN A 7 -7.49 -4.40 -15.57
C GLN A 7 -6.12 -4.54 -14.88
N SER A 8 -5.19 -3.61 -15.17
CA SER A 8 -3.96 -3.41 -14.39
C SER A 8 -4.33 -2.74 -13.06
N GLY A 9 -4.82 -3.53 -12.11
CA GLY A 9 -5.05 -3.07 -10.74
C GLY A 9 -3.72 -2.80 -10.01
N ILE A 10 -3.75 -1.85 -9.08
CA ILE A 10 -2.68 -1.60 -8.13
C ILE A 10 -3.03 -2.33 -6.84
N GLU A 11 -2.09 -3.11 -6.33
CA GLU A 11 -2.28 -3.82 -5.07
C GLU A 11 -2.12 -2.85 -3.89
N ILE A 12 -3.14 -2.80 -3.03
CA ILE A 12 -3.21 -1.97 -1.83
C ILE A 12 -3.13 -2.85 -0.60
N VAL A 13 -2.40 -2.39 0.39
CA VAL A 13 -2.27 -3.00 1.71
C VAL A 13 -2.91 -2.09 2.74
N ARG A 14 -3.87 -2.62 3.51
CA ARG A 14 -4.44 -1.97 4.69
C ARG A 14 -3.65 -2.38 5.92
N LYS A 15 -3.26 -1.41 6.72
CA LYS A 15 -2.43 -1.59 7.91
C LYS A 15 -3.00 -0.82 9.09
N CYS A 16 -2.76 -1.33 10.29
CA CYS A 16 -2.98 -0.58 11.53
C CYS A 16 -2.07 0.65 11.56
N SER A 17 -2.63 1.85 11.73
CA SER A 17 -1.85 3.08 11.87
C SER A 17 -0.97 3.12 13.14
N ILE A 18 -1.30 2.31 14.15
CA ILE A 18 -0.57 2.27 15.43
C ILE A 18 0.60 1.30 15.37
N CYS A 19 0.33 0.01 15.10
CA CYS A 19 1.36 -1.02 15.16
C CYS A 19 1.89 -1.47 13.79
N GLY A 20 1.34 -0.93 12.69
CA GLY A 20 1.80 -1.21 11.33
C GLY A 20 1.46 -2.60 10.78
N ILE A 21 0.75 -3.45 11.53
CA ILE A 21 0.41 -4.80 11.08
C ILE A 21 -0.48 -4.74 9.83
N GLU A 22 -0.16 -5.57 8.84
CA GLU A 22 -0.99 -5.78 7.66
C GLU A 22 -2.27 -6.51 8.05
N ILE A 23 -3.42 -5.91 7.74
CA ILE A 23 -4.75 -6.47 8.02
C ILE A 23 -5.30 -7.14 6.76
N GLU A 24 -5.14 -6.51 5.61
CA GLU A 24 -5.75 -6.95 4.36
C GLU A 24 -4.96 -6.44 3.16
N ARG A 25 -5.02 -7.18 2.05
CA ARG A 25 -4.42 -6.83 0.76
C ARG A 25 -5.43 -7.04 -0.36
N TYR A 26 -5.61 -6.05 -1.23
CA TYR A 26 -6.60 -6.12 -2.31
C TYR A 26 -6.16 -5.32 -3.55
N LEU A 27 -6.71 -5.68 -4.72
CA LEU A 27 -6.46 -4.97 -5.97
C LEU A 27 -7.45 -3.81 -6.13
N ALA A 28 -6.94 -2.59 -6.23
CA ALA A 28 -7.70 -1.40 -6.57
C ALA A 28 -7.47 -1.03 -8.04
N LYS A 29 -8.52 -0.61 -8.75
CA LYS A 29 -8.32 -0.02 -10.08
C LYS A 29 -7.60 1.32 -9.95
N GLN A 30 -6.78 1.68 -10.93
CA GLN A 30 -6.00 2.91 -10.90
C GLN A 30 -6.88 4.16 -10.75
N GLU A 31 -8.03 4.21 -11.41
CA GLU A 31 -9.00 5.29 -11.30
C GLU A 31 -9.69 5.39 -9.92
N ASN A 32 -9.63 4.33 -9.11
CA ASN A 32 -10.23 4.24 -7.78
C ASN A 32 -9.18 4.15 -6.66
N LEU A 33 -7.93 4.51 -6.95
CA LEU A 33 -6.84 4.44 -5.99
C LEU A 33 -6.98 5.57 -4.95
N PHE A 34 -7.55 5.25 -3.78
CA PHE A 34 -7.66 6.19 -2.67
C PHE A 34 -6.85 5.70 -1.46
N LEU A 35 -5.64 6.25 -1.31
CA LEU A 35 -4.69 5.91 -0.25
C LEU A 35 -4.95 6.66 1.05
N SER A 36 -5.51 7.87 0.99
CA SER A 36 -6.03 8.55 2.17
C SER A 36 -7.33 7.88 2.61
N SER A 37 -7.43 7.45 3.86
CA SER A 37 -8.68 6.90 4.39
C SER A 37 -9.03 7.59 5.69
N TYR A 38 -10.34 7.83 5.89
CA TYR A 38 -10.90 8.21 7.19
C TYR A 38 -11.52 6.99 7.90
N GLY A 39 -11.36 5.80 7.32
CA GLY A 39 -11.87 4.55 7.87
C GLY A 39 -11.08 4.10 9.09
N THR A 40 -11.71 3.23 9.86
CA THR A 40 -11.11 2.52 10.98
C THR A 40 -11.05 1.02 10.69
N ILE A 41 -10.17 0.33 11.41
CA ILE A 41 -9.98 -1.12 11.33
C ILE A 41 -9.87 -1.67 12.75
N ASP A 42 -10.43 -2.86 12.95
CA ASP A 42 -10.21 -3.62 14.17
C ASP A 42 -8.84 -4.32 14.06
N CYS A 43 -7.92 -3.96 14.97
CA CYS A 43 -6.57 -4.48 14.94
C CYS A 43 -6.44 -5.63 15.96
N PRO A 44 -6.19 -6.89 15.53
CA PRO A 44 -6.08 -8.03 16.45
C PRO A 44 -4.86 -7.91 17.37
N ASN A 45 -3.83 -7.15 16.96
CA ASN A 45 -2.64 -6.92 17.75
C ASN A 45 -2.87 -5.82 18.82
N CYS A 46 -3.50 -4.71 18.45
CA CYS A 46 -3.81 -3.63 19.40
C CYS A 46 -5.06 -3.92 20.25
N LYS A 47 -5.90 -4.88 19.83
CA LYS A 47 -7.18 -5.24 20.44
C LYS A 47 -8.13 -4.05 20.59
N MET A 48 -8.11 -3.15 19.60
CA MET A 48 -8.94 -1.96 19.55
C MET A 48 -9.13 -1.51 18.11
N GLU A 49 -10.17 -0.70 17.91
CA GLU A 49 -10.38 0.00 16.67
C GLU A 49 -9.33 1.11 16.50
N THR A 50 -8.67 1.13 15.35
CA THR A 50 -7.59 2.07 15.04
C THR A 50 -7.83 2.71 13.67
N PRO A 51 -7.32 3.92 13.43
CA PRO A 51 -7.35 4.50 12.10
C PRO A 51 -6.67 3.59 11.07
N GLU A 52 -7.25 3.50 9.90
CA GLU A 52 -6.71 2.75 8.78
C GLU A 52 -5.55 3.50 8.12
N LEU A 53 -4.46 2.79 7.84
CA LEU A 53 -3.43 3.24 6.92
C LEU A 53 -3.48 2.39 5.65
N ARG A 54 -3.55 3.02 4.47
CA ARG A 54 -3.42 2.32 3.19
C ARG A 54 -2.08 2.62 2.55
N ASP A 55 -1.49 1.60 1.94
CA ASP A 55 -0.23 1.70 1.23
C ASP A 55 -0.30 0.93 -0.10
N ALA A 56 0.45 1.37 -1.10
CA ALA A 56 0.65 0.59 -2.30
C ALA A 56 1.66 -0.53 -2.00
N ALA A 57 1.30 -1.77 -2.32
CA ALA A 57 2.21 -2.90 -2.18
C ALA A 57 3.47 -2.68 -3.02
N GLY A 58 4.61 -3.16 -2.53
CA GLY A 58 5.89 -3.04 -3.21
C GLY A 58 6.58 -1.68 -3.10
N ARG A 59 5.94 -0.64 -2.52
CA ARG A 59 6.57 0.67 -2.32
C ARG A 59 7.88 0.58 -1.53
N VAL A 60 7.92 -0.21 -0.45
CA VAL A 60 9.14 -0.38 0.36
C VAL A 60 10.25 -1.05 -0.45
N ALA A 61 9.93 -2.12 -1.18
CA ALA A 61 10.90 -2.80 -2.04
C ALA A 61 11.40 -1.90 -3.17
N ALA A 62 10.54 -1.05 -3.73
CA ALA A 62 10.93 -0.04 -4.72
C ALA A 62 11.90 0.97 -4.11
N LEU A 63 11.61 1.51 -2.92
CA LEU A 63 12.50 2.43 -2.20
C LEU A 63 13.85 1.79 -1.89
N GLU A 64 13.87 0.55 -1.39
CA GLU A 64 15.11 -0.19 -1.14
C GLU A 64 15.93 -0.39 -2.42
N ASN A 65 15.25 -0.72 -3.53
CA ASN A 65 15.91 -0.87 -4.82
C ASN A 65 16.46 0.47 -5.33
N GLU A 66 15.69 1.55 -5.24
CA GLU A 66 16.11 2.89 -5.59
C GLU A 66 17.37 3.27 -4.82
N LEU A 67 17.34 3.19 -3.48
CA LEU A 67 18.46 3.46 -2.60
C LEU A 67 19.71 2.66 -2.97
N ARG A 68 19.55 1.36 -3.29
CA ARG A 68 20.65 0.49 -3.72
C ARG A 68 21.25 0.92 -5.06
N THR A 69 20.46 1.50 -5.95
CA THR A 69 20.89 1.92 -7.29
C THR A 69 21.33 3.37 -7.37
N LEU A 70 21.19 4.15 -6.30
CA LEU A 70 21.71 5.51 -6.26
C LEU A 70 23.23 5.47 -6.47
N PRO A 71 23.79 6.35 -7.32
CA PRO A 71 25.22 6.47 -7.45
C PRO A 71 25.80 6.90 -6.10
N THR A 72 26.82 6.19 -5.62
CA THR A 72 27.61 6.65 -4.48
C THR A 72 28.29 7.95 -4.89
N SER A 73 27.97 9.07 -4.24
CA SER A 73 28.73 10.29 -4.42
C SER A 73 30.17 10.01 -4.03
N ASN A 74 31.10 10.07 -4.99
CA ASN A 74 32.53 10.09 -4.70
C ASN A 74 32.84 11.43 -4.02
N THR A 75 32.82 11.43 -2.69
CA THR A 75 33.32 12.51 -1.83
C THR A 75 34.32 11.93 -0.85
#